data_AF-A0A3D4YEU7-F1
#
_entry.id   AF-A0A3D4YEU7-F1
#
_cell.length_a   1.000
_cell.length_b   1.000
_cell.length_c   1.000
_cell.angle_alpha   90.00
_cell.angle_beta   90.00
_cell.angle_gamma   90.00
#
_symmetry.space_group_name_H-M   'P 1'
#
loop_
_entity.id
_entity.type
_entity.pdbx_description
1 polymer ?
#
loop_
_entity_poly.entity_id
_entity_poly.type
_entity_poly.pdbx_seq_one_letter_code
_entity_poly.pdbx_strand_id
1 'polypeptide(L)'
;PRKLIITHVFSSIAVNMLSASQYVAIMIPGRMYLPAYKKLGIKTSVASRTCEDSATVTSPLVPWGLCGVYFAGVLGVATLDYLPYTFLALFVPVIAILYAITGKFIFMEDAGKVQEDDI
;
A
#
# COMPACT_ATOMS: atom_id res chain seq x y z
N PRO A 1 13.86 7.85 2.70
CA PRO A 1 12.94 7.28 1.68
C PRO A 1 12.71 5.76 1.80
N ARG A 2 13.74 4.92 1.66
CA ARG A 2 13.60 3.44 1.61
C ARG A 2 12.83 2.84 2.79
N LYS A 3 13.25 3.14 4.03
CA LYS A 3 12.61 2.59 5.24
C LYS A 3 11.14 2.98 5.34
N LEU A 4 10.80 4.22 4.97
CA LEU A 4 9.43 4.74 5.03
C LEU A 4 8.48 3.96 4.12
N ILE A 5 8.84 3.75 2.85
CA ILE A 5 8.01 3.01 1.88
C ILE A 5 7.83 1.56 2.32
N ILE A 6 8.93 0.90 2.73
CA ILE A 6 8.87 -0.50 3.19
C ILE A 6 7.96 -0.64 4.41
N THR A 7 8.12 0.23 5.42
CA THR A 7 7.24 0.20 6.60
C THR A 7 5.79 0.51 6.22
N HIS A 8 5.54 1.47 5.32
CA HIS A 8 4.19 1.76 4.83
C HIS A 8 3.55 0.51 4.20
N VAL A 9 4.25 -0.19 3.30
CA VAL A 9 3.75 -1.43 2.68
C VAL A 9 3.40 -2.50 3.72
N PHE A 10 4.33 -2.82 4.63
CA PHE A 10 4.10 -3.86 5.64
C PHE A 10 2.98 -3.47 6.61
N SER A 11 2.93 -2.22 7.05
CA SER A 11 1.87 -1.73 7.94
C SER A 11 0.51 -1.77 7.26
N SER A 12 0.39 -1.37 5.99
CA SER A 12 -0.86 -1.47 5.24
C SER A 12 -1.36 -2.90 5.12
N ILE A 13 -0.48 -3.85 4.77
CA ILE A 13 -0.85 -5.27 4.68
C ILE A 13 -1.25 -5.82 6.05
N ALA A 14 -0.51 -5.47 7.11
CA ALA A 14 -0.83 -5.90 8.48
C ALA A 14 -2.19 -5.35 8.93
N VAL A 15 -2.47 -4.07 8.68
CA VAL A 15 -3.78 -3.46 8.99
C VAL A 15 -4.88 -4.13 8.18
N ASN A 16 -4.65 -4.46 6.91
CA ASN A 16 -5.62 -5.17 6.08
C ASN A 16 -5.98 -6.53 6.68
N MET A 17 -4.97 -7.30 7.05
CA MET A 17 -5.12 -8.61 7.68
C MET A 17 -5.85 -8.53 9.02
N LEU A 18 -5.48 -7.57 9.89
CA LEU A 18 -6.04 -7.46 11.24
C LEU A 18 -7.45 -6.84 11.27
N SER A 19 -7.68 -5.80 10.47
CA SER A 19 -8.94 -5.05 10.47
C SER A 19 -10.02 -5.66 9.58
N ALA A 20 -9.64 -6.54 8.64
CA ALA A 20 -10.54 -7.08 7.62
C ALA A 20 -11.21 -6.01 6.75
N SER A 21 -10.69 -4.77 6.76
CA SER A 21 -11.27 -3.61 6.12
C SER A 21 -10.24 -2.88 5.28
N GLN A 22 -10.39 -2.99 3.96
CA GLN A 22 -9.57 -2.25 3.00
C GLN A 22 -9.61 -0.75 3.26
N TYR A 23 -10.77 -0.21 3.64
CA TYR A 23 -10.92 1.21 3.95
C TYR A 23 -9.99 1.64 5.11
N VAL A 24 -9.93 0.85 6.17
CA VAL A 24 -9.07 1.11 7.34
C VAL A 24 -7.60 0.96 6.96
N ALA A 25 -7.27 -0.07 6.17
CA ALA A 25 -5.92 -0.32 5.66
C ALA A 25 -5.39 0.77 4.72
N ILE A 26 -6.27 1.49 4.01
CA ILE A 26 -5.89 2.64 3.18
C ILE A 26 -5.78 3.91 4.04
N MET A 27 -6.78 4.17 4.87
CA MET A 27 -6.90 5.43 5.60
C MET A 27 -5.83 5.60 6.69
N ILE A 28 -5.60 4.58 7.52
CA ILE A 28 -4.70 4.71 8.68
C ILE A 28 -3.25 4.91 8.23
N PRO A 29 -2.64 3.99 7.45
CA PRO A 29 -1.25 4.14 7.01
C PRO A 29 -1.08 5.36 6.10
N GLY A 30 -2.03 5.59 5.19
CA GLY A 30 -2.01 6.73 4.28
C GLY A 30 -1.92 8.06 5.02
N ARG A 31 -2.73 8.28 6.06
CA ARG A 31 -2.68 9.51 6.87
C ARG A 31 -1.49 9.54 7.83
N MET A 32 -1.13 8.40 8.42
CA MET A 32 -0.05 8.30 9.40
C MET A 32 1.32 8.60 8.79
N TYR A 33 1.58 8.13 7.56
CA TYR A 33 2.88 8.31 6.91
C TYR A 33 2.98 9.57 6.06
N LEU A 34 1.87 10.20 5.66
CA LEU A 34 1.87 11.38 4.80
C LEU A 34 2.81 12.52 5.28
N PRO A 35 2.84 12.89 6.58
CA PRO A 35 3.77 13.90 7.07
C PRO A 35 5.24 13.52 6.88
N ALA A 36 5.57 12.23 7.00
CA ALA A 36 6.93 11.74 6.79
C ALA A 36 7.34 11.76 5.30
N TYR A 37 6.42 11.54 4.37
CA TYR A 37 6.67 11.73 2.94
C TYR A 37 6.96 13.20 2.62
N LYS A 38 6.14 14.12 3.13
CA LYS A 38 6.33 15.57 2.97
C LYS A 38 7.67 16.04 3.55
N LYS A 39 8.00 15.65 4.78
CA LYS A 39 9.27 15.99 5.46
C LYS A 39 10.51 15.53 4.70
N LEU A 40 10.40 14.44 3.94
CA LEU A 40 11.49 13.92 3.11
C LEU A 40 11.51 14.52 1.69
N GLY A 41 10.63 15.49 1.40
CA GLY A 41 10.49 16.08 0.07
C GLY A 41 10.04 15.07 -0.99
N ILE A 42 9.31 14.02 -0.62
CA ILE A 42 8.80 13.01 -1.55
C ILE A 42 7.40 13.42 -1.99
N LYS A 43 7.11 13.35 -3.30
CA LYS A 43 5.76 13.63 -3.82
C LYS A 43 4.72 12.76 -3.13
N THR A 44 3.61 13.37 -2.75
CA THR A 44 2.46 12.67 -2.12
C THR A 44 1.85 11.61 -3.04
N SER A 45 2.07 11.71 -4.36
CA SER A 45 1.72 10.66 -5.33
C SER A 45 2.44 9.34 -5.07
N VAL A 46 3.68 9.36 -4.56
CA VAL A 46 4.42 8.15 -4.15
C VAL A 46 3.78 7.53 -2.92
N ALA A 47 3.30 8.35 -1.97
CA ALA A 47 2.60 7.87 -0.79
C ALA A 47 1.27 7.20 -1.16
N SER A 48 0.48 7.86 -2.03
CA SER A 48 -0.77 7.32 -2.58
C SER A 48 -0.53 6.01 -3.33
N ARG A 49 0.46 6.00 -4.24
CA ARG A 49 0.87 4.80 -4.96
C ARG A 49 1.27 3.66 -4.03
N THR A 50 2.06 3.95 -2.99
CA THR A 50 2.47 2.92 -2.01
C THR A 50 1.26 2.35 -1.26
N CYS A 51 0.26 3.18 -1.00
CA CYS A 51 -1.00 2.76 -0.36
C CYS A 51 -1.77 1.79 -1.27
N GLU A 52 -1.95 2.13 -2.54
CA GLU A 52 -2.60 1.25 -3.52
C GLU A 52 -1.82 -0.05 -3.73
N ASP A 53 -0.48 0.06 -3.85
CA ASP A 53 0.42 -1.06 -4.05
C ASP A 53 0.44 -2.06 -2.87
N SER A 54 -0.11 -1.69 -1.70
CA SER A 54 -0.07 -2.52 -0.49
C SER A 54 -1.41 -2.82 0.15
N ALA A 55 -2.32 -1.85 0.28
CA ALA A 55 -3.63 -2.03 0.90
C ALA A 55 -4.67 -2.54 -0.11
N THR A 56 -4.80 -1.87 -1.25
CA THR A 56 -5.85 -2.18 -2.24
C THR A 56 -5.64 -3.54 -2.87
N VAL A 57 -4.45 -3.80 -3.41
CA VAL A 57 -4.18 -5.04 -4.16
C VAL A 57 -4.18 -6.27 -3.26
N THR A 58 -3.92 -6.15 -1.95
CA THR A 58 -3.86 -7.29 -1.02
C THR A 58 -5.18 -7.59 -0.33
N SER A 59 -6.19 -6.72 -0.45
CA SER A 59 -7.50 -6.89 0.19
C SER A 59 -8.21 -8.21 -0.15
N PRO A 60 -8.19 -8.71 -1.40
CA PRO A 60 -8.77 -10.02 -1.70
C PRO A 60 -8.07 -11.19 -1.00
N LEU A 61 -6.85 -11.01 -0.50
CA LEU A 61 -6.09 -12.07 0.17
C LEU A 61 -6.51 -12.28 1.63
N VAL A 62 -7.36 -11.41 2.19
CA VAL A 62 -7.83 -11.51 3.57
C VAL A 62 -9.11 -12.37 3.60
N PRO A 63 -9.06 -13.64 4.04
CA PRO A 63 -10.18 -14.58 3.88
C PRO A 63 -11.44 -14.16 4.63
N TRP A 64 -11.27 -13.44 5.74
CA TRP A 64 -12.35 -12.92 6.58
C TRP A 64 -12.72 -11.46 6.24
N GLY A 65 -12.09 -10.87 5.23
CA GLY A 65 -12.40 -9.54 4.73
C GLY A 65 -13.48 -9.57 3.64
N LEU A 66 -14.14 -8.43 3.43
CA LEU A 66 -15.23 -8.29 2.44
C LEU A 66 -14.81 -8.76 1.03
N CYS A 67 -13.65 -8.31 0.55
CA CYS A 67 -13.15 -8.66 -0.78
C CYS A 67 -12.79 -10.16 -0.88
N GLY A 68 -12.18 -10.73 0.15
CA GLY A 68 -11.81 -12.15 0.16
C GLY A 68 -13.03 -13.07 0.13
N VAL A 69 -14.04 -12.76 0.94
CA VAL A 69 -15.34 -13.46 0.97
C VAL A 69 -16.06 -13.33 -0.37
N TYR A 70 -16.06 -12.14 -0.97
CA TYR A 70 -16.66 -11.93 -2.29
C TYR A 70 -16.00 -12.79 -3.38
N PHE A 71 -14.66 -12.80 -3.43
CA PHE A 71 -13.92 -13.61 -4.40
C PHE A 71 -14.16 -15.10 -4.19
N ALA A 72 -14.13 -15.57 -2.94
CA ALA A 72 -14.40 -16.97 -2.62
C ALA A 72 -15.83 -17.37 -3.01
N GLY A 73 -16.82 -16.49 -2.78
CA GLY A 73 -18.21 -16.72 -3.15
C GLY A 73 -18.46 -16.77 -4.66
N VAL A 74 -17.81 -15.90 -5.43
CA VAL A 74 -17.95 -15.87 -6.90
C VAL A 74 -17.21 -17.03 -7.56
N LEU A 75 -16.01 -17.36 -7.09
CA LEU A 75 -15.17 -18.43 -7.66
C LEU A 75 -15.55 -19.83 -7.15
N GLY A 76 -16.26 -19.93 -6.04
CA GLY A 76 -16.64 -21.21 -5.42
C GLY A 76 -15.48 -21.97 -4.77
N VAL A 77 -14.34 -21.30 -4.52
CA VAL A 77 -13.14 -21.89 -3.92
C VAL A 77 -12.66 -21.06 -2.73
N ALA A 78 -11.86 -21.64 -1.84
CA ALA A 78 -11.35 -20.91 -0.68
C ALA A 78 -10.30 -19.86 -1.09
N THR A 79 -10.07 -18.86 -0.24
CA THR A 79 -9.10 -17.78 -0.50
C THR A 79 -7.70 -18.27 -0.81
N LEU A 80 -7.24 -19.32 -0.13
CA LEU A 80 -5.92 -19.89 -0.37
C LEU A 80 -5.82 -20.62 -1.72
N ASP A 81 -6.94 -21.12 -2.25
CA ASP A 81 -6.96 -21.85 -3.52
C ASP A 81 -6.78 -20.90 -4.71
N TYR A 82 -7.36 -19.69 -4.64
CA TYR A 82 -7.17 -18.68 -5.69
C TYR A 82 -5.91 -17.83 -5.52
N LEU A 83 -5.27 -17.87 -4.33
CA LEU A 83 -4.09 -17.07 -4.01
C LEU A 83 -2.99 -17.11 -5.10
N PRO A 84 -2.54 -18.27 -5.63
CA PRO A 84 -1.47 -18.30 -6.64
C PRO A 84 -1.85 -17.61 -7.97
N TYR A 85 -3.14 -17.39 -8.23
CA TYR A 85 -3.62 -16.74 -9.45
C TYR A 85 -3.79 -15.23 -9.30
N THR A 86 -3.65 -14.69 -8.08
CA THR A 86 -3.78 -13.25 -7.77
C THR A 86 -2.49 -12.48 -8.05
N PHE A 87 -1.99 -12.54 -9.29
CA PHE A 87 -0.67 -12.01 -9.66
C PHE A 87 -0.45 -10.55 -9.26
N LEU A 88 -1.45 -9.68 -9.39
CA LEU A 88 -1.34 -8.28 -8.98
C LEU A 88 -1.16 -8.15 -7.47
N ALA A 89 -1.93 -8.90 -6.68
CA ALA A 89 -1.85 -8.88 -5.22
C ALA A 89 -0.49 -9.36 -4.70
N LEU A 90 0.13 -10.31 -5.41
CA LEU A 90 1.42 -10.89 -5.04
C LEU A 90 2.61 -10.06 -5.53
N PHE A 91 2.60 -9.59 -6.77
CA PHE A 91 3.77 -8.94 -7.38
C PHE A 91 3.85 -7.44 -7.08
N VAL A 92 2.72 -6.73 -6.98
CA VAL A 92 2.74 -5.28 -6.82
C VAL A 92 3.42 -4.83 -5.51
N PRO A 93 3.14 -5.44 -4.34
CA PRO A 93 3.86 -5.10 -3.11
C PRO A 93 5.37 -5.37 -3.20
N VAL A 94 5.75 -6.46 -3.88
CA VAL A 94 7.17 -6.81 -4.11
C VAL A 94 7.84 -5.74 -4.98
N ILE A 95 7.20 -5.32 -6.07
CA ILE A 95 7.69 -4.27 -6.95
C ILE A 95 7.82 -2.93 -6.21
N ALA A 96 6.87 -2.57 -5.36
CA ALA A 96 6.95 -1.37 -4.52
C ALA A 96 8.15 -1.40 -3.57
N ILE A 97 8.40 -2.55 -2.94
CA ILE A 97 9.59 -2.76 -2.09
C ILE A 97 10.88 -2.68 -2.93
N LEU A 98 10.91 -3.27 -4.12
CA LEU A 98 12.06 -3.18 -5.02
C LEU A 98 12.37 -1.73 -5.38
N TYR A 99 11.38 -0.93 -5.76
CA TYR A 99 11.56 0.49 -6.03
C TYR A 99 12.08 1.27 -4.81
N ALA A 100 11.59 0.94 -3.62
CA ALA A 100 12.10 1.52 -2.38
C ALA A 100 13.58 1.17 -2.13
N ILE A 101 13.99 -0.07 -2.43
CA ILE A 101 15.37 -0.55 -2.25
C ILE A 101 16.30 0.07 -3.30
N THR A 102 15.91 0.09 -4.56
CA THR A 102 16.74 0.61 -5.67
C THR A 102 16.73 2.13 -5.74
N GLY A 103 15.85 2.81 -5.00
CA GLY A 103 15.67 4.26 -5.07
C GLY A 103 15.11 4.75 -6.40
N LYS A 104 14.53 3.84 -7.21
CA LYS A 104 13.95 4.18 -8.53
C LYS A 104 12.47 4.49 -8.36
N PHE A 105 11.93 5.37 -9.21
CA PHE A 105 10.51 5.76 -9.19
C PHE A 105 10.04 6.36 -7.85
N ILE A 106 10.96 6.95 -7.08
CA ILE A 106 10.66 7.79 -5.92
C ILE A 106 10.77 9.23 -6.40
N PHE A 107 9.63 9.84 -6.74
CA PHE A 107 9.58 11.21 -7.22
C PHE A 107 9.66 12.19 -6.05
N MET A 108 10.58 13.16 -6.15
CA MET A 108 10.72 14.23 -5.17
C MET A 108 9.84 15.41 -5.54
N GLU A 109 9.38 16.15 -4.55
CA GLU A 109 8.64 17.39 -4.72
C GLU A 109 9.58 18.50 -5.24
N ASP A 110 9.03 19.45 -6.01
CA ASP A 110 9.82 20.60 -6.45
C ASP A 110 10.18 21.48 -5.24
N ALA A 111 11.42 21.95 -5.19
CA ALA A 111 11.96 22.72 -4.06
C ALA A 111 11.10 23.94 -3.67
N GLY A 112 10.36 24.52 -4.62
CA GLY A 112 9.47 25.66 -4.37
C GLY A 112 8.17 25.31 -3.62
N LYS A 113 7.68 24.07 -3.68
CA LYS A 113 6.42 23.65 -3.03
C LYS A 113 6.61 23.18 -1.60
N VAL A 114 7.80 22.74 -1.24
CA VAL A 114 8.14 22.34 0.14
C VAL A 114 8.06 23.54 1.09
N GLN A 115 8.38 24.74 0.60
CA GLN A 115 8.36 25.98 1.39
C GLN A 115 6.94 26.51 1.69
N GLU A 116 5.97 26.29 0.79
CA GLU A 116 4.57 26.74 0.99
C GLU A 116 3.81 25.92 2.04
N ASP A 117 4.11 24.62 2.15
CA ASP A 117 3.46 23.73 3.13
C ASP A 117 3.96 23.94 4.58
N ASP A 118 5.09 24.64 4.77
CA ASP A 118 5.74 24.93 6.06
C ASP A 118 5.46 26.36 6.59
N ILE A 119 4.68 27.18 5.87
CA ILE A 119 4.28 28.57 6.26
C ILE A 119 2.86 28.60 6.81
#